data_AF-E8Q704-F1
#
_entry.id   AF-E8Q704-F1
#
_cell.length_a   1.000
_cell.length_b   1.000
_cell.length_c   1.000
_cell.angle_alpha   90.00
_cell.angle_beta   90.00
_cell.angle_gamma   90.00
#
_symmetry.space_group_name_H-M   'P 1'
#
loop_
_entity.id
_entity.type
_entity.pdbx_description
1 polymer ?
#
loop_
_entity_poly.entity_id
_entity_poly.type
_entity_poly.pdbx_seq_one_letter_code
_entity_poly.pdbx_strand_id
1 'polypeptide(L)'
;MLYNFYIYSKSRKCWITLIYSIIGLISVALFEQYFLMLKPCVLCIYQRCALIGIAISGIIALISPNRFLFRVIAIIIWTYSAYKGLYFSIKHITTILYSSPFFTCDLIVSFPEWLPLNKWLPIMFKANGEDCSIHTWNFFLLNIHHWMFLIFISYLFVVICIIIAHFMRIYKHHYIL
;
A
#
# COMPACT_ATOMS: atom_id res chain seq x y z
N MET A 1 -20.87 -11.92 -13.54
CA MET A 1 -19.99 -11.50 -12.40
C MET A 1 -19.17 -10.24 -12.69
N LEU A 2 -18.36 -10.18 -13.76
CA LEU A 2 -17.49 -9.02 -14.07
C LEU A 2 -18.23 -7.68 -14.28
N TYR A 3 -19.47 -7.70 -14.78
CA TYR A 3 -20.30 -6.50 -14.96
C TYR A 3 -20.65 -5.80 -13.63
N ASN A 4 -20.87 -6.57 -12.55
CA ASN A 4 -21.16 -6.01 -11.22
C ASN A 4 -19.93 -5.33 -10.63
N PHE A 5 -18.74 -5.91 -10.80
CA PHE A 5 -17.47 -5.28 -10.40
C PHE A 5 -17.23 -3.95 -11.13
N TYR A 6 -17.59 -3.87 -12.41
CA TYR A 6 -17.50 -2.62 -13.17
C TYR A 6 -18.44 -1.54 -12.64
N ILE A 7 -19.71 -1.88 -12.35
CA ILE A 7 -20.67 -0.93 -11.77
C ILE A 7 -20.21 -0.46 -10.39
N TYR A 8 -19.70 -1.38 -9.57
CA TYR A 8 -19.14 -1.06 -8.26
C TYR A 8 -17.91 -0.16 -8.34
N SER A 9 -17.02 -0.37 -9.32
CA SER A 9 -15.85 0.50 -9.56
C SER A 9 -16.24 1.93 -9.95
N LYS A 10 -17.41 2.12 -10.58
CA LYS A 10 -17.97 3.44 -10.90
C LYS A 10 -18.57 4.15 -9.68
N SER A 11 -18.92 3.40 -8.64
CA SER A 11 -19.50 3.94 -7.41
C SER A 11 -18.44 4.55 -6.52
N ARG A 12 -18.72 5.74 -5.95
CA ARG A 12 -17.86 6.38 -4.93
C ARG A 12 -17.65 5.48 -3.72
N LYS A 13 -18.62 4.60 -3.41
CA LYS A 13 -18.57 3.70 -2.26
C LYS A 13 -17.34 2.79 -2.28
N CYS A 14 -16.94 2.27 -3.44
CA CYS A 14 -15.77 1.38 -3.57
C CYS A 14 -14.46 2.10 -3.19
N TRP A 15 -14.30 3.34 -3.65
CA TRP A 15 -13.12 4.15 -3.34
C TRP A 15 -13.09 4.60 -1.88
N ILE A 16 -14.26 4.89 -1.29
CA ILE A 16 -14.37 5.19 0.15
C ILE A 16 -13.98 3.96 0.98
N THR A 17 -14.46 2.76 0.63
CA THR A 17 -14.10 1.53 1.36
C THR A 17 -12.60 1.23 1.30
N LEU A 18 -11.95 1.55 0.18
CA LEU A 18 -10.50 1.42 0.03
C LEU A 18 -9.72 2.41 0.89
N ILE A 19 -10.16 3.68 0.95
CA ILE A 19 -9.53 4.67 1.83
C ILE A 19 -9.72 4.26 3.29
N TYR A 20 -10.92 3.80 3.65
CA TYR A 20 -11.25 3.37 5.00
C TYR A 20 -10.42 2.16 5.45
N SER A 21 -10.22 1.17 4.59
CA SER A 21 -9.36 0.02 4.92
C SER A 21 -7.91 0.44 5.18
N ILE A 22 -7.39 1.41 4.42
CA ILE A 22 -6.03 1.92 4.62
C ILE A 22 -5.90 2.72 5.91
N ILE A 23 -6.87 3.59 6.22
CA ILE A 23 -6.88 4.34 7.48
C ILE A 23 -6.92 3.36 8.67
N GLY A 24 -7.68 2.26 8.56
CA GLY A 24 -7.69 1.20 9.57
C GLY A 24 -6.30 0.58 9.76
N LEU A 25 -5.62 0.21 8.67
CA LEU A 25 -4.28 -0.38 8.73
C LEU A 25 -3.23 0.59 9.30
N ILE A 26 -3.28 1.86 8.92
CA ILE A 26 -2.38 2.89 9.46
C ILE A 26 -2.66 3.11 10.96
N SER A 27 -3.93 3.11 11.36
CA SER A 27 -4.32 3.24 12.77
C SER A 27 -3.79 2.08 13.62
N VAL A 28 -3.87 0.84 13.12
CA VAL A 28 -3.27 -0.32 13.80
C VAL A 28 -1.76 -0.16 13.91
N ALA A 29 -1.08 0.25 12.84
CA ALA A 29 0.36 0.46 12.88
C ALA A 29 0.79 1.58 13.85
N LEU A 30 -0.02 2.63 13.97
CA LEU A 30 0.21 3.71 14.95
C LEU A 30 -0.09 3.25 16.38
N PHE A 31 -1.12 2.43 16.56
CA PHE A 31 -1.42 1.81 17.85
C PHE A 31 -0.21 1.01 18.35
N GLU A 32 0.41 0.20 17.49
CA GLU A 32 1.61 -0.55 17.85
C GLU A 32 2.79 0.36 18.23
N GLN A 33 2.99 1.46 17.50
CA GLN A 33 4.07 2.40 17.78
C GLN A 33 3.89 3.12 19.12
N TYR A 34 2.68 3.57 19.44
CA TYR A 34 2.42 4.37 20.64
C TYR A 34 2.15 3.54 21.89
N PHE A 35 1.40 2.44 21.78
CA PHE A 35 1.01 1.65 22.95
C PHE A 35 2.07 0.64 23.36
N LEU A 36 2.79 0.04 22.41
CA LEU A 36 3.82 -0.96 22.73
C LEU A 36 5.22 -0.36 22.76
N MET A 37 5.35 0.95 22.51
CA MET A 37 6.63 1.66 22.44
C MET A 37 7.62 1.02 21.45
N LEU A 38 7.11 0.38 20.40
CA LEU A 38 7.92 -0.24 19.35
C LEU A 38 8.41 0.84 18.39
N LYS A 39 9.72 0.90 18.15
CA LYS A 39 10.26 1.86 17.18
C LYS A 39 10.10 1.32 15.76
N PRO A 40 9.75 2.17 14.77
CA PRO A 40 9.48 1.72 13.42
C PRO A 40 10.77 1.46 12.64
N CYS A 41 10.79 0.33 11.92
CA CYS A 41 11.88 -0.04 11.01
C CYS A 41 11.79 0.74 9.68
N VAL A 42 12.92 0.87 8.95
CA VAL A 42 12.95 1.59 7.66
C VAL A 42 12.03 0.94 6.62
N LEU A 43 12.02 -0.39 6.52
CA LEU A 43 11.10 -1.12 5.63
C LEU A 43 9.62 -0.91 6.00
N CYS A 44 9.31 -0.80 7.28
CA CYS A 44 7.99 -0.55 7.82
C CYS A 44 7.49 0.83 7.37
N ILE A 45 8.37 1.84 7.40
CA ILE A 45 8.06 3.19 6.94
C ILE A 45 7.79 3.21 5.43
N TYR A 46 8.57 2.47 4.63
CA TYR A 46 8.29 2.34 3.20
C TYR A 46 6.94 1.67 2.92
N GLN A 47 6.54 0.66 3.70
CA GLN A 47 5.21 0.05 3.59
C GLN A 47 4.09 1.03 3.96
N ARG A 48 4.26 1.86 5.00
CA ARG A 48 3.31 2.94 5.33
C ARG A 48 3.19 3.97 4.21
N CYS A 49 4.32 4.37 3.62
CA CYS A 49 4.32 5.27 2.45
C CYS A 49 3.54 4.65 1.27
N ALA A 50 3.73 3.36 1.01
CA ALA A 50 2.99 2.65 -0.03
C ALA A 50 1.47 2.63 0.26
N LEU A 51 1.05 2.37 1.50
CA LEU A 51 -0.36 2.46 1.91
C LEU A 51 -0.93 3.86 1.68
N ILE A 52 -0.20 4.91 2.07
CA ILE A 52 -0.63 6.30 1.85
C ILE A 52 -0.74 6.61 0.35
N GLY A 53 0.17 6.09 -0.49
CA GLY A 53 0.06 6.19 -1.94
C GLY A 53 -1.23 5.58 -2.50
N ILE A 54 -1.67 4.45 -1.94
CA ILE A 54 -2.97 3.84 -2.29
C ILE A 54 -4.14 4.70 -1.77
N ALA A 55 -4.03 5.32 -0.59
CA ALA A 55 -5.10 6.21 -0.10
C ALA A 55 -5.25 7.45 -1.00
N ILE A 56 -4.13 8.04 -1.44
CA ILE A 56 -4.11 9.18 -2.37
C ILE A 56 -4.76 8.80 -3.70
N SER A 57 -4.48 7.61 -4.24
CA SER A 57 -5.14 7.16 -5.47
C SER A 57 -6.65 7.03 -5.30
N GLY A 58 -7.12 6.54 -4.15
CA GLY A 58 -8.53 6.51 -3.79
C GLY A 58 -9.18 7.90 -3.75
N ILE A 59 -8.49 8.89 -3.19
CA ILE A 59 -8.96 10.28 -3.11
C ILE A 59 -9.07 10.89 -4.52
N ILE A 60 -8.06 10.66 -5.38
CA ILE A 60 -8.06 11.13 -6.78
C ILE A 60 -9.26 10.55 -7.53
N ALA A 61 -9.56 9.27 -7.35
CA ALA A 61 -10.72 8.63 -7.96
C ALA A 61 -12.06 9.17 -7.40
N LEU A 62 -12.10 9.58 -6.12
CA LEU A 62 -13.31 10.10 -5.47
C LEU A 62 -13.73 11.48 -6.02
N ILE A 63 -12.77 12.35 -6.35
CA ILE A 63 -13.02 13.71 -6.83
C ILE A 63 -13.88 13.69 -8.10
N SER A 64 -13.61 12.79 -9.04
CA SER A 64 -14.33 12.72 -10.32
C SER A 64 -14.43 11.30 -10.87
N PRO A 65 -15.30 10.44 -10.30
CA PRO A 65 -15.43 9.04 -10.70
C PRO A 65 -16.02 8.85 -12.12
N ASN A 66 -16.67 9.89 -12.67
CA ASN A 66 -17.29 9.80 -13.99
C ASN A 66 -16.32 10.12 -15.13
N ARG A 67 -15.18 10.77 -14.85
CA ARG A 67 -14.15 11.13 -15.84
C ARG A 67 -13.18 9.96 -16.01
N PHE A 68 -13.04 9.47 -17.24
CA PHE A 68 -12.14 8.36 -17.57
C PHE A 68 -10.68 8.62 -17.16
N LEU A 69 -10.17 9.84 -17.42
CA LEU A 69 -8.79 10.22 -17.13
C LEU A 69 -8.44 10.08 -15.63
N PHE A 70 -9.28 10.60 -14.74
CA PHE A 70 -9.06 10.51 -13.29
C PHE A 70 -9.01 9.07 -12.78
N ARG A 71 -9.85 8.19 -13.35
CA ARG A 71 -9.82 6.76 -13.01
C ARG A 71 -8.55 6.08 -13.48
N VAL A 72 -8.09 6.36 -14.69
CA VAL A 72 -6.84 5.78 -15.22
C VAL A 72 -5.65 6.24 -14.36
N ILE A 73 -5.58 7.53 -14.05
CA ILE A 73 -4.52 8.09 -13.17
C ILE A 73 -4.56 7.41 -11.79
N ALA A 74 -5.74 7.30 -11.18
CA ALA A 74 -5.88 6.63 -9.89
C ALA A 74 -5.47 5.16 -9.93
N ILE A 75 -5.86 4.41 -10.97
CA ILE A 75 -5.47 3.02 -11.15
C ILE A 75 -3.95 2.91 -11.28
N ILE A 76 -3.30 3.75 -12.09
CA ILE A 76 -1.84 3.74 -12.26
C ILE A 76 -1.13 3.97 -10.91
N ILE A 77 -1.55 4.99 -10.15
CA ILE A 77 -0.96 5.31 -8.84
C ILE A 77 -1.19 4.16 -7.86
N TRP A 78 -2.39 3.56 -7.86
CA TRP A 78 -2.70 2.40 -7.03
C TRP A 78 -1.81 1.21 -7.39
N THR A 79 -1.73 0.82 -8.67
CA THR A 79 -0.90 -0.30 -9.13
C THR A 79 0.56 -0.10 -8.74
N TYR A 80 1.11 1.10 -8.99
CA TYR A 80 2.49 1.42 -8.65
C TYR A 80 2.75 1.30 -7.14
N SER A 81 1.87 1.88 -6.32
CA SER A 81 2.01 1.86 -4.86
C SER A 81 1.87 0.45 -4.29
N ALA A 82 0.92 -0.34 -4.79
CA ALA A 82 0.72 -1.73 -4.38
C ALA A 82 1.92 -2.62 -4.76
N TYR A 83 2.47 -2.44 -5.97
CA TYR A 83 3.65 -3.16 -6.41
C TYR A 83 4.88 -2.84 -5.54
N LYS A 84 5.13 -1.55 -5.28
CA LYS A 84 6.22 -1.13 -4.38
C LYS A 84 6.02 -1.65 -2.96
N GLY A 85 4.80 -1.58 -2.43
CA GLY A 85 4.46 -2.15 -1.12
C GLY A 85 4.77 -3.64 -1.02
N LEU A 86 4.34 -4.42 -2.02
CA LEU A 86 4.63 -5.85 -2.11
C LEU A 86 6.14 -6.14 -2.18
N TYR A 87 6.88 -5.38 -2.98
CA TYR A 87 8.34 -5.49 -3.06
C TYR A 87 9.01 -5.28 -1.70
N PHE A 88 8.61 -4.24 -0.96
CA PHE A 88 9.14 -3.99 0.38
C PHE A 88 8.73 -5.06 1.39
N SER A 89 7.52 -5.61 1.29
CA SER A 89 7.08 -6.72 2.15
C SER A 89 7.86 -8.01 1.91
N ILE A 90 8.13 -8.36 0.65
CA ILE A 90 9.00 -9.50 0.32
C ILE A 90 10.39 -9.27 0.89
N LYS A 91 10.99 -8.09 0.64
CA LYS A 91 12.30 -7.75 1.18
C LYS A 91 12.34 -7.89 2.71
N HIS A 92 11.28 -7.45 3.38
CA HIS A 92 11.17 -7.55 4.84
C HIS A 92 11.15 -9.00 5.34
N ILE A 93 10.34 -9.85 4.72
CA ILE A 93 10.25 -11.28 5.06
C ILE A 93 11.59 -11.98 4.78
N THR A 94 12.23 -11.67 3.65
CA THR A 94 13.54 -12.26 3.30
C THR A 94 14.64 -11.84 4.26
N THR A 95 14.65 -10.59 4.72
CA THR A 95 15.63 -10.12 5.73
C THR A 95 15.46 -10.84 7.06
N ILE A 96 14.23 -11.18 7.43
CA ILE A 96 13.96 -11.92 8.67
C ILE A 96 14.34 -13.39 8.56
N LEU A 97 14.03 -14.03 7.42
CA LEU A 97 14.35 -15.45 7.19
C LEU A 97 15.85 -15.69 7.00
N TYR A 98 16.53 -14.79 6.29
CA TYR A 98 17.95 -14.88 5.98
C TYR A 98 18.71 -13.74 6.65
N SER A 99 18.69 -13.75 7.98
CA SER A 99 19.44 -12.78 8.79
C SER A 99 20.93 -13.07 8.64
N SER A 100 21.55 -12.46 7.63
CA SER A 100 22.99 -12.53 7.35
C SER A 100 23.61 -11.16 7.59
N PRO A 101 24.81 -11.08 8.17
CA PRO A 101 25.45 -9.80 8.51
C PRO A 101 25.77 -8.92 7.29
N PHE A 102 25.64 -9.46 6.07
CA PHE A 102 25.81 -8.72 4.81
C PHE A 102 24.50 -8.11 4.27
N PHE A 103 23.34 -8.53 4.79
CA PHE A 103 22.02 -8.00 4.43
C PHE A 103 21.45 -7.16 5.59
N THR A 104 22.18 -6.12 5.98
CA THR A 104 21.72 -5.17 6.99
C THR A 104 20.69 -4.21 6.39
N CYS A 105 19.69 -3.84 7.20
CA CYS A 105 18.74 -2.80 6.86
C CYS A 105 19.43 -1.43 6.91
N ASP A 106 19.06 -0.51 6.03
CA ASP A 106 19.49 0.88 6.15
C ASP A 106 19.02 1.46 7.50
N LEU A 107 19.91 2.16 8.20
CA LEU A 107 19.60 2.81 9.48
C LEU A 107 18.80 4.11 9.31
N ILE A 108 18.77 4.66 8.09
CA ILE A 108 18.15 5.94 7.75
C ILE A 108 17.31 5.73 6.49
N VAL A 109 16.11 6.33 6.48
CA VAL A 109 15.25 6.31 5.29
C VAL A 109 15.86 7.21 4.21
N SER A 110 16.17 6.63 3.06
CA SER A 110 16.55 7.38 1.86
C SER A 110 15.28 7.83 1.13
N PHE A 111 14.90 9.09 1.35
CA PHE A 111 13.89 9.77 0.54
C PHE A 111 14.58 10.67 -0.48
N PRO A 112 14.02 10.81 -1.70
CA PRO A 112 14.57 11.74 -2.67
C PRO A 112 14.47 13.19 -2.16
N GLU A 113 15.43 14.03 -2.55
CA GLU A 113 15.57 15.40 -2.01
C GLU A 113 14.33 16.28 -2.22
N TRP A 114 13.54 16.03 -3.27
CA TRP A 114 12.31 16.74 -3.59
C TRP A 114 11.11 16.33 -2.70
N LEU A 115 11.21 15.25 -1.92
CA LEU A 115 10.13 14.77 -1.06
C LEU A 115 10.61 14.25 0.31
N PRO A 116 11.15 15.13 1.18
CA PRO A 116 11.67 14.73 2.49
C PRO A 116 10.54 14.49 3.51
N LEU A 117 9.76 13.41 3.33
CA LEU A 117 8.65 13.02 4.22
C LEU A 117 9.05 12.93 5.69
N ASN A 118 10.27 12.46 5.95
CA ASN A 118 10.84 12.36 7.30
C ASN A 118 10.92 13.73 7.99
N LYS A 119 11.25 14.80 7.24
CA LYS A 119 11.34 16.17 7.81
C LYS A 119 9.97 16.82 7.97
N TRP A 120 9.04 16.56 7.05
CA TRP A 120 7.72 17.20 7.05
C TRP A 120 6.77 16.60 8.10
N LEU A 121 6.82 15.28 8.31
CA LEU A 121 5.94 14.56 9.23
C LEU A 121 6.76 13.57 10.09
N PRO A 122 7.62 14.07 11.00
CA PRO A 122 8.52 13.23 11.79
C PRO A 122 7.77 12.26 12.72
N ILE A 123 6.54 12.61 13.12
CA ILE A 123 5.69 11.78 13.99
C ILE A 123 5.33 10.43 13.31
N MET A 124 5.21 10.42 11.99
CA MET A 124 4.81 9.24 11.20
C MET A 124 5.97 8.57 10.47
N PHE A 125 7.00 9.34 10.08
CA PHE A 125 8.05 8.89 9.14
C PHE A 125 9.48 8.93 9.69
N LYS A 126 9.67 9.22 10.98
CA LYS A 126 11.00 9.17 11.60
C LYS A 126 11.38 7.72 11.90
N ALA A 127 12.33 7.18 11.13
CA ALA A 127 13.01 5.94 11.49
C ALA A 127 13.94 6.21 12.66
N ASN A 128 13.83 5.39 13.69
CA ASN A 128 14.89 5.25 14.68
C ASN A 128 15.56 3.95 14.29
N GLY A 129 16.78 4.01 13.74
CA GLY A 129 17.45 2.90 13.05
C GLY A 129 17.77 1.70 13.95
N GLU A 130 16.77 0.90 14.27
CA GLU A 130 16.93 -0.41 14.92
C GLU A 130 17.04 -1.51 13.86
N ASP A 131 17.68 -2.63 14.23
CA ASP A 131 17.80 -3.78 13.35
C ASP A 131 16.41 -4.31 12.95
N CYS A 132 16.14 -4.36 11.63
CA CYS A 132 14.92 -4.97 11.05
C CYS A 132 14.77 -6.47 11.39
N SER A 133 15.72 -7.07 12.09
CA SER A 133 15.73 -8.48 12.52
C SER A 133 15.07 -8.69 13.88
N ILE A 134 14.68 -7.63 14.60
CA ILE A 134 14.05 -7.78 15.91
C ILE A 134 12.56 -8.09 15.72
N HIS A 135 12.16 -9.30 16.07
CA HIS A 135 10.78 -9.77 15.96
C HIS A 135 9.88 -9.06 16.96
N THR A 136 8.98 -8.21 16.47
CA THR A 136 8.01 -7.52 17.33
C THR A 136 6.58 -7.92 16.96
N TRP A 137 5.88 -8.43 17.98
CA TRP A 137 4.48 -8.83 18.05
C TRP A 137 3.96 -9.82 16.99
N ASN A 138 3.60 -11.03 17.45
CA ASN A 138 2.78 -11.98 16.71
C ASN A 138 1.30 -11.70 16.95
N PHE A 139 0.56 -11.40 15.87
CA PHE A 139 -0.89 -11.30 15.90
C PHE A 139 -1.48 -12.56 15.28
N PHE A 140 -2.20 -13.36 16.09
CA PHE A 140 -2.89 -14.57 15.64
C PHE A 140 -1.97 -15.58 14.91
N LEU A 141 -0.86 -15.96 15.58
CA LEU A 141 0.18 -16.90 15.09
C LEU A 141 0.98 -16.48 13.86
N LEU A 142 0.62 -15.41 13.15
CA LEU A 142 1.45 -14.83 12.08
C LEU A 142 2.13 -13.54 12.55
N ASN A 143 3.40 -13.39 12.16
CA ASN A 143 4.10 -12.11 12.31
C ASN A 143 3.37 -11.03 11.49
N ILE A 144 3.27 -9.80 12.00
CA ILE A 144 2.69 -8.62 11.32
C ILE A 144 3.22 -8.43 9.88
N HIS A 145 4.48 -8.83 9.68
CA HIS A 145 5.21 -8.90 8.42
C HIS A 145 4.49 -9.70 7.32
N HIS A 146 3.97 -10.88 7.65
CA HIS A 146 3.25 -11.73 6.70
C HIS A 146 1.86 -11.19 6.39
N TRP A 147 1.20 -10.56 7.37
CA TRP A 147 -0.09 -9.90 7.16
C TRP A 147 0.03 -8.78 6.11
N MET A 148 1.06 -7.95 6.21
CA MET A 148 1.31 -6.88 5.23
C MET A 148 1.53 -7.42 3.82
N PHE A 149 2.27 -8.52 3.68
CA PHE A 149 2.45 -9.20 2.40
C PHE A 149 1.12 -9.66 1.78
N LEU A 150 0.27 -10.34 2.58
CA LEU A 150 -1.06 -10.78 2.13
C LEU A 150 -1.96 -9.61 1.74
N ILE A 151 -1.93 -8.53 2.52
CA ILE A 151 -2.71 -7.32 2.26
C ILE A 151 -2.29 -6.68 0.93
N PHE A 152 -0.99 -6.49 0.68
CA PHE A 152 -0.53 -5.91 -0.59
C PHE A 152 -0.85 -6.80 -1.80
N ILE A 153 -0.75 -8.13 -1.66
CA ILE A 153 -1.21 -9.06 -2.70
C ILE A 153 -2.70 -8.88 -2.97
N SER A 154 -3.52 -8.79 -1.93
CA SER A 154 -4.97 -8.62 -2.09
C SER A 154 -5.31 -7.32 -2.82
N TYR A 155 -4.63 -6.21 -2.50
CA TYR A 155 -4.82 -4.93 -3.20
C TYR A 155 -4.39 -5.02 -4.67
N LEU A 156 -3.27 -5.69 -4.97
CA LEU A 156 -2.79 -5.88 -6.33
C LEU A 156 -3.77 -6.74 -7.14
N PHE A 157 -4.29 -7.81 -6.55
CA PHE A 157 -5.31 -8.66 -7.17
C PHE A 157 -6.58 -7.87 -7.53
N VAL A 158 -7.11 -7.08 -6.58
CA VAL A 158 -8.30 -6.25 -6.81
C VAL A 158 -8.06 -5.25 -7.95
N VAL A 159 -6.89 -4.61 -8.00
CA VAL A 159 -6.51 -3.71 -9.10
C VAL A 159 -6.48 -4.41 -10.44
N ILE A 160 -5.88 -5.59 -10.51
CA ILE A 160 -5.83 -6.37 -11.76
C ILE A 160 -7.26 -6.70 -12.23
N CYS A 161 -8.14 -7.13 -11.33
CA CYS A 161 -9.54 -7.38 -11.68
C CYS A 161 -10.23 -6.12 -12.24
N ILE A 162 -9.98 -4.95 -11.66
CA ILE A 162 -10.53 -3.67 -12.14
C ILE A 162 -9.96 -3.31 -13.52
N ILE A 163 -8.66 -3.51 -13.74
CA ILE A 163 -7.99 -3.27 -15.04
C ILE A 163 -8.61 -4.16 -16.13
N ILE A 164 -8.77 -5.46 -15.85
CA ILE A 164 -9.39 -6.41 -16.79
C ILE A 164 -10.83 -5.99 -17.10
N ALA A 165 -11.62 -5.64 -16.07
CA ALA A 165 -12.99 -5.17 -16.27
C ALA A 165 -13.07 -3.88 -17.11
N HIS A 166 -12.07 -3.02 -17.01
CA HIS A 166 -11.97 -1.80 -17.80
C HIS A 166 -11.58 -2.09 -19.26
N PHE A 167 -10.58 -2.94 -19.48
CA PHE A 167 -10.11 -3.35 -20.82
C PHE A 167 -11.21 -4.05 -21.63
N MET A 168 -11.95 -4.98 -21.02
CA MET A 168 -13.05 -5.70 -21.67
C MET A 168 -14.19 -4.77 -22.14
N ARG A 169 -14.37 -3.61 -21.49
CA ARG A 169 -15.39 -2.63 -21.89
C ARG A 169 -14.93 -1.74 -23.04
N ILE A 170 -13.63 -1.41 -23.12
CA ILE A 170 -13.06 -0.67 -24.26
C ILE A 170 -13.25 -1.49 -25.54
N TYR A 171 -13.01 -2.80 -25.49
CA TYR A 171 -13.18 -3.69 -26.64
C TYR A 171 -14.62 -3.73 -27.18
N LYS A 172 -15.63 -3.65 -26.31
CA LYS A 172 -17.05 -3.63 -26.72
C LYS A 172 -17.45 -2.36 -27.46
N HIS A 173 -16.74 -1.24 -27.27
CA HIS A 173 -17.00 0.00 -27.99
C HIS A 173 -16.37 0.02 -29.39
N HIS A 174 -15.39 -0.83 -29.66
CA HIS A 174 -14.68 -0.89 -30.93
C HIS A 174 -15.36 -1.81 -31.97
N TYR A 175 -16.37 -2.59 -31.57
CA TYR A 175 -17.11 -3.53 -32.42
C TYR A 175 -18.50 -2.98 -32.86
N ILE A 176 -18.82 -1.72 -32.54
CA ILE A 176 -20.10 -1.06 -32.84
C ILE A 176 -19.90 0.17 -33.77
N LEU A 177 -18.66 0.40 -34.24
CA LEU A 177 -18.33 1.31 -35.33
C LEU A 177 -17.95 0.48 -36.57
#